data_AF-A0A497A4Z6-F1
#
_entry.id   AF-A0A497A4Z6-F1
#
_cell.length_a   1.000
_cell.length_b   1.000
_cell.length_c   1.000
_cell.angle_alpha   90.00
_cell.angle_beta   90.00
_cell.angle_gamma   90.00
#
_symmetry.space_group_name_H-M   'P 1'
#
loop_
_entity.id
_entity.type
_entity.pdbx_description
1 polymer ?
#
loop_
_entity_poly.entity_id
_entity_poly.type
_entity_poly.pdbx_seq_one_letter_code
_entity_poly.pdbx_strand_id
1 'polypeptide(L)'
;MSKKHKRKRRRAHLPHRQSRQTQPDYDWRLPYPPLRPEDRLSGLLDYREIIPGYDGFVAEVGKAAFEEEMDYFFFFLGNSSRMADEPEFQNVEIGIDPYDFLAYAAFDFLTDTVGKKGSIFNPEGGYVKPYEHILHHAMLRYLTPALRADLRRRARRVARRYRGTGIGSMADAVEVALDDEKIPPMIITLLPKLFSDTLIERVLNLGKQFERDWEERDRSLDQWMEQIVAADFGQLAEQAIKKLVKAGPRALPHLAHLFYDLDLTYDDYALVIVPEIAARIPCQLSLHILLQVLFEEGGQIAERAAELLAGLPDLTCPYLAYVLTVPGGPDRETAMWGYSLLGQTQCPGAFDLLVDGLSYQGKKPIDAGIGQTSAVEGLLALGDERAIPVLHDYLRNPQADLEARDELLYTLVEHEGGHPWRAQIVGDLTPDTLPHVEREM
;
A
#
# COMPACT_ATOMS: atom_id res chain seq x y z
N MET A 1 46.66 -46.29 -30.10
CA MET A 1 45.48 -46.97 -30.69
C MET A 1 44.28 -46.77 -29.76
N SER A 2 43.12 -46.40 -30.33
CA SER A 2 41.75 -46.49 -29.78
C SER A 2 41.43 -45.70 -28.48
N LYS A 3 40.75 -44.53 -28.48
CA LYS A 3 39.36 -44.16 -28.84
C LYS A 3 38.39 -44.11 -27.62
N LYS A 4 37.60 -43.02 -27.58
CA LYS A 4 36.31 -42.76 -26.87
C LYS A 4 36.44 -42.23 -25.42
N HIS A 5 35.68 -41.23 -24.95
CA HIS A 5 34.68 -40.34 -25.54
C HIS A 5 34.49 -39.11 -24.61
N LYS A 6 34.38 -37.91 -25.21
CA LYS A 6 33.85 -36.69 -24.59
C LYS A 6 32.39 -36.90 -24.14
N ARG A 7 32.03 -36.43 -22.93
CA ARG A 7 30.65 -36.02 -22.61
C ARG A 7 30.64 -34.54 -22.25
N LYS A 8 30.37 -33.71 -23.26
CA LYS A 8 29.87 -32.33 -23.11
C LYS A 8 28.49 -32.39 -22.46
N ARG A 9 28.33 -31.86 -21.25
CA ARG A 9 26.99 -31.51 -20.72
C ARG A 9 26.50 -30.29 -21.49
N ARG A 10 25.64 -30.52 -22.47
CA ARG A 10 24.76 -29.49 -23.05
C ARG A 10 23.82 -29.04 -21.94
N ARG A 11 23.92 -27.78 -21.49
CA ARG A 11 22.81 -27.09 -20.83
C ARG A 11 21.67 -27.06 -21.84
N ALA A 12 20.53 -27.61 -21.43
CA ALA A 12 19.31 -27.55 -22.22
C ALA A 12 18.91 -26.08 -22.38
N HIS A 13 18.73 -25.66 -23.63
CA HIS A 13 17.98 -24.46 -23.97
C HIS A 13 16.58 -24.60 -23.38
N LEU A 14 16.23 -23.75 -22.42
CA LEU A 14 14.84 -23.46 -22.14
C LEU A 14 14.29 -22.72 -23.37
N PRO A 15 13.18 -23.18 -23.98
CA PRO A 15 12.58 -22.49 -25.11
C PRO A 15 12.05 -21.14 -24.65
N HIS A 16 12.41 -20.10 -25.40
CA HIS A 16 11.77 -18.80 -25.38
C HIS A 16 10.25 -18.97 -25.41
N ARG A 17 9.57 -18.53 -24.35
CA ARG A 17 8.13 -18.34 -24.37
C ARG A 17 7.85 -16.99 -25.05
N GLN A 18 7.78 -17.01 -26.38
CA GLN A 18 6.98 -16.06 -27.17
C GLN A 18 5.50 -16.34 -26.81
N SER A 19 4.58 -15.39 -26.65
CA SER A 19 4.46 -14.04 -27.18
C SER A 19 3.68 -13.17 -26.18
N ARG A 20 4.21 -12.00 -25.82
CA ARG A 20 3.36 -10.83 -25.62
C ARG A 20 3.26 -10.20 -26.99
N GLN A 21 2.06 -9.97 -27.51
CA GLN A 21 1.86 -8.99 -28.59
C GLN A 21 2.12 -7.62 -27.95
N THR A 22 3.40 -7.22 -27.87
CA THR A 22 4.10 -6.27 -28.75
C THR A 22 3.38 -4.93 -28.83
N GLN A 23 3.75 -4.05 -27.90
CA GLN A 23 4.00 -2.63 -28.25
C GLN A 23 4.66 -2.59 -29.65
N PRO A 24 4.34 -1.61 -30.50
CA PRO A 24 4.92 -1.55 -31.82
C PRO A 24 6.44 -1.63 -31.74
N ASP A 25 7.06 -2.39 -32.64
CA ASP A 25 8.51 -2.55 -32.72
C ASP A 25 9.11 -1.27 -33.29
N TYR A 26 9.14 -0.23 -32.45
CA TYR A 26 9.79 1.03 -32.75
C TYR A 26 11.30 0.82 -32.67
N ASP A 27 12.03 1.18 -33.71
CA ASP A 27 13.48 1.29 -33.61
C ASP A 27 13.81 2.57 -32.84
N TRP A 28 13.89 2.45 -31.51
CA TRP A 28 14.16 3.54 -30.58
C TRP A 28 15.51 4.23 -30.81
N ARG A 29 16.38 3.67 -31.67
CA ARG A 29 17.67 4.26 -32.06
C ARG A 29 17.58 5.19 -33.27
N LEU A 30 16.43 5.28 -33.93
CA LEU A 30 16.15 6.24 -35.00
C LEU A 30 15.64 7.58 -34.43
N PRO A 31 15.53 8.64 -35.26
CA PRO A 31 14.76 9.85 -34.91
C PRO A 31 13.33 9.51 -34.49
N TYR A 32 12.55 10.50 -34.05
CA TYR A 32 11.23 10.27 -33.43
C TYR A 32 10.41 9.26 -34.22
N PRO A 33 9.92 8.18 -33.57
CA PRO A 33 9.11 7.21 -34.25
C PRO A 33 7.81 7.89 -34.71
N PRO A 34 7.36 7.71 -35.95
CA PRO A 34 6.09 8.28 -36.38
C PRO A 34 4.94 7.67 -35.56
N LEU A 35 4.17 8.53 -34.89
CA LEU A 35 3.02 8.10 -34.10
C LEU A 35 1.86 7.68 -35.01
N ARG A 36 1.28 6.52 -34.70
CA ARG A 36 0.04 6.07 -35.32
C ARG A 36 -1.16 6.78 -34.68
N PRO A 37 -2.33 6.83 -35.34
CA PRO A 37 -3.52 7.44 -34.77
C PRO A 37 -3.88 6.91 -33.37
N GLU A 38 -3.69 5.61 -33.14
CA GLU A 38 -3.93 4.98 -31.83
C GLU A 38 -2.94 5.37 -30.73
N ASP A 39 -1.75 5.88 -31.10
CA ASP A 39 -0.72 6.33 -30.17
C ASP A 39 -0.86 7.83 -29.82
N ARG A 40 -1.82 8.52 -30.44
CA ARG A 40 -2.09 9.95 -30.26
C ARG A 40 -3.21 10.17 -29.27
N LEU A 41 -2.86 10.70 -28.10
CA LEU A 41 -3.82 10.99 -27.04
C LEU A 41 -4.79 12.11 -27.44
N SER A 42 -4.34 13.04 -28.29
CA SER A 42 -5.18 14.10 -28.88
C SER A 42 -6.39 13.57 -29.67
N GLY A 43 -6.33 12.33 -30.17
CA GLY A 43 -7.45 11.67 -30.85
C GLY A 43 -8.52 11.11 -29.89
N LEU A 44 -8.21 11.04 -28.59
CA LEU A 44 -9.05 10.41 -27.56
C LEU A 44 -9.51 11.41 -26.49
N LEU A 45 -8.74 12.48 -26.25
CA LEU A 45 -8.95 13.44 -25.18
C LEU A 45 -8.64 14.86 -25.64
N ASP A 46 -9.47 15.83 -25.25
CA ASP A 46 -9.15 17.25 -25.43
C ASP A 46 -8.15 17.70 -24.36
N TYR A 47 -6.95 18.12 -24.76
CA TYR A 47 -5.92 18.59 -23.84
C TYR A 47 -6.34 19.80 -23.01
N ARG A 48 -7.35 20.56 -23.43
CA ARG A 48 -7.91 21.64 -22.61
C ARG A 48 -8.43 21.15 -21.26
N GLU A 49 -8.85 19.88 -21.16
CA GLU A 49 -9.36 19.27 -19.93
C GLU A 49 -8.26 18.98 -18.91
N ILE A 50 -7.01 18.79 -19.36
CA ILE A 50 -5.91 18.33 -18.51
C ILE A 50 -4.70 19.28 -18.45
N ILE A 51 -4.60 20.25 -19.37
CA ILE A 51 -3.52 21.24 -19.41
C ILE A 51 -4.04 22.61 -18.96
N PRO A 52 -3.69 23.07 -17.75
CA PRO A 52 -3.96 24.44 -17.33
C PRO A 52 -3.31 25.45 -18.28
N GLY A 53 -4.09 26.43 -18.75
CA GLY A 53 -3.58 27.46 -19.66
C GLY A 53 -3.43 27.02 -21.12
N TYR A 54 -4.05 25.89 -21.52
CA TYR A 54 -4.06 25.37 -22.89
C TYR A 54 -4.24 26.45 -23.97
N ASP A 55 -5.27 27.31 -23.84
CA ASP A 55 -5.58 28.32 -24.85
C ASP A 55 -4.44 29.34 -25.03
N GLY A 56 -3.68 29.62 -23.98
CA GLY A 56 -2.50 30.48 -24.04
C GLY A 56 -1.38 29.85 -24.85
N PHE A 57 -1.06 28.57 -24.59
CA PHE A 57 -0.06 27.83 -25.36
C PHE A 57 -0.44 27.69 -26.83
N VAL A 58 -1.70 27.34 -27.11
CA VAL A 58 -2.20 27.23 -28.48
C VAL A 58 -2.12 28.56 -29.24
N ALA A 59 -2.38 29.68 -28.57
CA ALA A 59 -2.22 31.01 -29.19
C ALA A 59 -0.76 31.35 -29.52
N GLU A 60 0.21 30.85 -28.75
CA GLU A 60 1.63 31.12 -28.93
C GLU A 60 2.27 30.26 -30.05
N VAL A 61 2.03 28.95 -30.03
CA VAL A 61 2.71 27.99 -30.94
C VAL A 61 1.80 27.39 -32.01
N GLY A 62 0.49 27.59 -31.91
CA GLY A 62 -0.51 27.02 -32.82
C GLY A 62 -0.97 25.63 -32.40
N LYS A 63 -2.27 25.36 -32.60
CA LYS A 63 -2.94 24.14 -32.11
C LYS A 63 -2.26 22.85 -32.57
N ALA A 64 -2.05 22.70 -33.87
CA ALA A 64 -1.51 21.46 -34.44
C ALA A 64 -0.09 21.15 -33.94
N ALA A 65 0.76 22.16 -33.77
CA ALA A 65 2.12 21.98 -33.26
C ALA A 65 2.10 21.62 -31.76
N PHE A 66 1.25 22.28 -30.98
CA PHE A 66 1.08 21.96 -29.56
C PHE A 66 0.58 20.53 -29.34
N GLU A 67 -0.45 20.12 -30.08
CA GLU A 67 -1.02 18.77 -29.98
C GLU A 67 -0.01 17.69 -30.38
N GLU A 68 0.77 17.92 -31.44
CA GLU A 68 1.84 16.99 -31.87
C GLU A 68 2.89 16.79 -30.76
N GLU A 69 3.37 17.88 -30.14
CA GLU A 69 4.36 17.81 -29.06
C GLU A 69 3.80 17.09 -27.81
N MET A 70 2.53 17.33 -27.47
CA MET A 70 1.88 16.65 -26.35
C MET A 70 1.65 15.16 -26.64
N ASP A 71 1.26 14.80 -27.86
CA ASP A 71 1.14 13.40 -28.27
C ASP A 71 2.48 12.67 -28.09
N TYR A 72 3.58 13.26 -28.56
CA TYR A 72 4.92 12.69 -28.36
C TYR A 72 5.31 12.61 -26.88
N PHE A 73 5.05 13.65 -26.09
CA PHE A 73 5.34 13.66 -24.66
C PHE A 73 4.65 12.48 -23.95
N PHE A 74 3.34 12.34 -24.11
CA PHE A 74 2.59 11.24 -23.48
C PHE A 74 2.96 9.88 -24.05
N PHE A 75 3.19 9.76 -25.36
CA PHE A 75 3.67 8.53 -25.97
C PHE A 75 5.00 8.07 -25.37
N PHE A 76 5.95 9.00 -25.19
CA PHE A 76 7.25 8.71 -24.60
C PHE A 76 7.14 8.31 -23.13
N LEU A 77 6.29 8.97 -22.34
CA LEU A 77 6.02 8.55 -20.96
C LEU A 77 5.42 7.14 -20.91
N GLY A 78 4.43 6.86 -21.77
CA GLY A 78 3.79 5.55 -21.90
C GLY A 78 4.75 4.42 -22.27
N ASN A 79 5.81 4.73 -23.02
CA ASN A 79 6.84 3.76 -23.43
C ASN A 79 8.14 3.81 -22.60
N SER A 80 8.20 4.66 -21.57
CA SER A 80 9.41 4.92 -20.79
C SER A 80 9.98 3.69 -20.07
N SER A 81 9.20 2.63 -19.87
CA SER A 81 9.71 1.34 -19.35
C SER A 81 10.89 0.78 -20.16
N ARG A 82 11.05 1.15 -21.43
CA ARG A 82 12.21 0.79 -22.27
C ARG A 82 13.52 1.35 -21.73
N MET A 83 13.50 2.46 -21.01
CA MET A 83 14.68 3.02 -20.36
C MET A 83 15.23 2.13 -19.25
N ALA A 84 14.46 1.16 -18.73
CA ALA A 84 14.97 0.20 -17.75
C ALA A 84 16.10 -0.68 -18.32
N ASP A 85 16.17 -0.83 -19.65
CA ASP A 85 17.25 -1.57 -20.32
C ASP A 85 18.57 -0.78 -20.35
N GLU A 86 18.54 0.53 -20.09
CA GLU A 86 19.72 1.39 -20.12
C GLU A 86 20.61 1.19 -18.88
N PRO A 87 21.96 1.22 -19.03
CA PRO A 87 22.88 1.04 -17.91
C PRO A 87 22.63 1.98 -16.72
N GLU A 88 22.16 3.19 -17.00
CA GLU A 88 21.80 4.19 -16.01
C GLU A 88 20.71 3.73 -15.03
N PHE A 89 19.84 2.80 -15.42
CA PHE A 89 18.70 2.35 -14.62
C PHE A 89 18.83 0.93 -14.07
N GLN A 90 19.88 0.19 -14.42
CA GLN A 90 20.08 -1.20 -13.96
C GLN A 90 20.35 -1.34 -12.45
N ASN A 91 20.89 -0.30 -11.81
CA ASN A 91 21.26 -0.30 -10.38
C ASN A 91 20.55 0.85 -9.64
N VAL A 92 19.24 1.02 -9.88
CA VAL A 92 18.44 1.97 -9.11
C VAL A 92 18.04 1.31 -7.80
N GLU A 93 18.41 1.92 -6.68
CA GLU A 93 17.98 1.51 -5.35
C GLU A 93 16.77 2.36 -4.94
N ILE A 94 15.58 1.76 -4.95
CA ILE A 94 14.35 2.43 -4.48
C ILE A 94 14.31 2.48 -2.94
N GLY A 95 14.93 1.49 -2.28
CA GLY A 95 14.99 1.44 -0.83
C GLY A 95 13.70 0.99 -0.14
N ILE A 96 12.87 0.15 -0.80
CA ILE A 96 11.70 -0.45 -0.16
C ILE A 96 12.16 -1.34 1.00
N ASP A 97 11.64 -1.10 2.20
CA ASP A 97 11.92 -1.92 3.39
C ASP A 97 11.43 -3.37 3.12
N PRO A 98 12.25 -4.40 3.36
CA PRO A 98 11.84 -5.78 3.12
C PRO A 98 10.65 -6.24 3.97
N TYR A 99 10.39 -5.59 5.11
CA TYR A 99 9.27 -5.86 6.00
C TYR A 99 8.06 -4.94 5.73
N ASP A 100 8.12 -4.09 4.71
CA ASP A 100 7.00 -3.23 4.36
C ASP A 100 5.78 -4.07 3.99
N PHE A 101 4.60 -3.69 4.49
CA PHE A 101 3.35 -4.39 4.19
C PHE A 101 3.07 -4.53 2.68
N LEU A 102 3.61 -3.64 1.84
CA LEU A 102 3.47 -3.74 0.39
C LEU A 102 4.25 -4.92 -0.20
N ALA A 103 5.36 -5.34 0.42
CA ALA A 103 6.08 -6.54 0.03
C ALA A 103 5.27 -7.80 0.34
N TYR A 104 4.60 -7.86 1.50
CA TYR A 104 3.70 -8.95 1.86
C TYR A 104 2.46 -8.99 0.97
N ALA A 105 1.81 -7.84 0.75
CA ALA A 105 0.69 -7.76 -0.17
C ALA A 105 1.06 -8.21 -1.60
N ALA A 106 2.27 -7.85 -2.07
CA ALA A 106 2.79 -8.33 -3.34
C ALA A 106 3.05 -9.85 -3.32
N PHE A 107 3.58 -10.39 -2.22
CA PHE A 107 3.80 -11.82 -2.04
C PHE A 107 2.48 -12.61 -2.12
N ASP A 108 1.45 -12.18 -1.38
CA ASP A 108 0.14 -12.83 -1.37
C ASP A 108 -0.49 -12.80 -2.76
N PHE A 109 -0.52 -11.62 -3.39
CA PHE A 109 -1.04 -11.44 -4.73
C PHE A 109 -0.32 -12.32 -5.77
N LEU A 110 1.02 -12.39 -5.72
CA LEU A 110 1.81 -13.18 -6.66
C LEU A 110 1.62 -14.68 -6.45
N THR A 111 1.55 -15.13 -5.20
CA THR A 111 1.28 -16.53 -4.84
C THR A 111 -0.09 -16.97 -5.37
N ASP A 112 -1.12 -16.14 -5.15
CA ASP A 112 -2.47 -16.35 -5.67
C ASP A 112 -2.51 -16.40 -7.20
N THR A 113 -1.83 -15.45 -7.84
CA THR A 113 -1.75 -15.34 -9.29
C THR A 113 -1.09 -16.58 -9.90
N VAL A 114 0.02 -17.06 -9.32
CA VAL A 114 0.70 -18.27 -9.77
C VAL A 114 -0.19 -19.50 -9.60
N GLY A 115 -0.87 -19.64 -8.46
CA GLY A 115 -1.82 -20.72 -8.20
C GLY A 115 -2.97 -20.75 -9.22
N LYS A 116 -3.48 -19.57 -9.62
CA LYS A 116 -4.54 -19.39 -10.61
C LYS A 116 -4.05 -19.38 -12.06
N LYS A 117 -2.74 -19.52 -12.32
CA LYS A 117 -2.09 -19.33 -13.64
C LYS A 117 -2.41 -17.99 -14.30
N GLY A 118 -2.60 -16.95 -13.48
CA GLY A 118 -2.89 -15.60 -13.92
C GLY A 118 -1.66 -14.85 -14.42
N SER A 119 -1.89 -13.60 -14.83
CA SER A 119 -0.87 -12.64 -15.24
C SER A 119 -1.00 -11.39 -14.37
N ILE A 120 0.13 -10.79 -14.00
CA ILE A 120 0.14 -9.47 -13.33
C ILE A 120 -0.17 -8.33 -14.31
N PHE A 121 -0.21 -8.63 -15.61
CA PHE A 121 -0.53 -7.70 -16.69
C PHE A 121 -1.94 -7.96 -17.20
N ASN A 122 -2.68 -6.88 -17.44
CA ASN A 122 -3.99 -6.93 -18.10
C ASN A 122 -3.82 -7.21 -19.61
N PRO A 123 -4.90 -7.59 -20.33
CA PRO A 123 -4.84 -7.80 -21.78
C PRO A 123 -4.61 -6.52 -22.59
N GLU A 124 -5.01 -5.37 -22.05
CA GLU A 124 -5.02 -4.06 -22.74
C GLU A 124 -3.68 -3.30 -22.62
N GLY A 125 -2.75 -3.79 -21.80
CA GLY A 125 -1.52 -3.09 -21.45
C GLY A 125 -1.62 -2.40 -20.07
N GLY A 126 -0.61 -2.63 -19.22
CA GLY A 126 -0.61 -2.19 -17.83
C GLY A 126 -0.70 -3.35 -16.82
N TYR A 127 -0.82 -3.00 -15.54
CA TYR A 127 -0.92 -3.94 -14.43
C TYR A 127 -2.38 -4.26 -14.09
N VAL A 128 -2.65 -5.44 -13.55
CA VAL A 128 -4.00 -5.75 -13.04
C VAL A 128 -4.28 -5.01 -11.74
N LYS A 129 -5.55 -4.63 -11.51
CA LYS A 129 -5.95 -3.68 -10.45
C LYS A 129 -5.35 -3.94 -9.06
N PRO A 130 -5.35 -5.17 -8.50
CA PRO A 130 -4.77 -5.36 -7.17
C PRO A 130 -3.26 -5.06 -7.12
N TYR A 131 -2.53 -5.38 -8.20
CA TYR A 131 -1.09 -5.10 -8.27
C TYR A 131 -0.78 -3.66 -8.63
N GLU A 132 -1.60 -3.04 -9.48
CA GLU A 132 -1.55 -1.62 -9.76
C GLU A 132 -1.70 -0.78 -8.48
N HIS A 133 -2.65 -1.17 -7.61
CA HIS A 133 -2.85 -0.56 -6.30
C HIS A 133 -1.60 -0.62 -5.42
N ILE A 134 -0.95 -1.79 -5.35
CA ILE A 134 0.31 -1.98 -4.62
C ILE A 134 1.40 -1.03 -5.17
N LEU A 135 1.56 -0.95 -6.49
CA LEU A 135 2.55 -0.08 -7.13
C LEU A 135 2.27 1.40 -6.87
N HIS A 136 1.00 1.81 -6.93
CA HIS A 136 0.59 3.17 -6.64
C HIS A 136 1.00 3.57 -5.22
N HIS A 137 0.64 2.77 -4.21
CA HIS A 137 1.02 3.03 -2.82
C HIS A 137 2.53 2.95 -2.57
N ALA A 138 3.24 2.05 -3.27
CA ALA A 138 4.69 1.99 -3.19
C ALA A 138 5.31 3.30 -3.70
N MET A 139 4.86 3.81 -4.84
CA MET A 139 5.37 5.07 -5.39
C MET A 139 5.03 6.27 -4.51
N LEU A 140 3.81 6.36 -3.97
CA LEU A 140 3.45 7.44 -3.05
C LEU A 140 4.37 7.52 -1.83
N ARG A 141 4.82 6.36 -1.34
CA ARG A 141 5.68 6.27 -0.13
C ARG A 141 7.16 6.44 -0.44
N TYR A 142 7.66 5.82 -1.50
CA TYR A 142 9.10 5.69 -1.74
C TYR A 142 9.62 6.57 -2.89
N LEU A 143 8.75 7.22 -3.69
CA LEU A 143 9.18 8.20 -4.69
C LEU A 143 9.50 9.54 -4.03
N THR A 144 10.54 9.53 -3.19
CA THR A 144 11.02 10.72 -2.46
C THR A 144 11.58 11.79 -3.42
N PRO A 145 11.65 13.06 -3.00
CA PRO A 145 12.31 14.11 -3.78
C PRO A 145 13.76 13.76 -4.14
N ALA A 146 14.47 13.05 -3.25
CA ALA A 146 15.83 12.59 -3.51
C ALA A 146 15.88 11.52 -4.61
N LEU A 147 14.97 10.54 -4.57
CA LEU A 147 14.87 9.52 -5.62
C LEU A 147 14.47 10.14 -6.96
N ARG A 148 13.48 11.05 -6.98
CA ARG A 148 13.09 11.82 -8.18
C ARG A 148 14.30 12.56 -8.78
N ALA A 149 15.05 13.28 -7.95
CA ALA A 149 16.24 13.99 -8.39
C ALA A 149 17.32 13.06 -8.96
N ASP A 150 17.51 11.87 -8.37
CA ASP A 150 18.47 10.89 -8.87
C ASP A 150 18.04 10.29 -10.22
N LEU A 151 16.79 9.86 -10.33
CA LEU A 151 16.20 9.34 -11.57
C LEU A 151 16.24 10.39 -12.69
N ARG A 152 15.96 11.66 -12.36
CA ARG A 152 16.04 12.78 -13.30
C ARG A 152 17.47 12.97 -13.83
N ARG A 153 18.48 12.91 -12.95
CA ARG A 153 19.90 12.99 -13.36
C ARG A 153 20.30 11.82 -14.26
N ARG A 154 19.76 10.61 -14.00
CA ARG A 154 19.97 9.43 -14.85
C ARG A 154 19.33 9.62 -16.22
N ALA A 155 18.08 10.04 -16.28
CA ALA A 155 17.37 10.35 -17.52
C ALA A 155 18.14 11.38 -18.36
N ARG A 156 18.58 12.48 -17.74
CA ARG A 156 19.41 13.51 -18.40
C ARG A 156 20.70 12.96 -19.03
N ARG A 157 21.34 11.99 -18.38
CA ARG A 157 22.56 11.34 -18.94
C ARG A 157 22.22 10.50 -20.16
N VAL A 158 21.13 9.74 -20.13
CA VAL A 158 20.61 8.96 -21.28
C VAL A 158 20.26 9.90 -22.43
N ALA A 159 19.51 10.97 -22.16
CA ALA A 159 19.10 11.94 -23.17
C ALA A 159 20.30 12.58 -23.89
N ARG A 160 21.35 12.95 -23.13
CA ARG A 160 22.60 13.48 -23.70
C ARG A 160 23.34 12.45 -24.55
N ARG A 161 23.37 11.18 -24.13
CA ARG A 161 24.03 10.09 -24.87
C ARG A 161 23.33 9.80 -26.20
N TYR A 162 22.00 9.87 -26.22
CA TYR A 162 21.16 9.49 -27.35
C TYR A 162 20.44 10.69 -28.00
N ARG A 163 21.06 11.87 -27.96
CA ARG A 163 20.48 13.12 -28.49
C ARG A 163 20.00 12.93 -29.94
N GLY A 164 18.75 13.33 -30.20
CA GLY A 164 18.13 13.28 -31.53
C GLY A 164 17.55 11.92 -31.93
N THR A 165 17.42 10.98 -30.97
CA THR A 165 16.79 9.68 -31.18
C THR A 165 15.52 9.54 -30.33
N GLY A 166 14.69 8.54 -30.64
CA GLY A 166 13.49 8.22 -29.86
C GLY A 166 13.80 7.92 -28.38
N ILE A 167 14.84 7.14 -28.08
CA ILE A 167 15.25 6.88 -26.68
C ILE A 167 15.78 8.15 -26.00
N GLY A 168 16.45 9.04 -26.74
CA GLY A 168 16.91 10.33 -26.23
C GLY A 168 15.74 11.21 -25.79
N SER A 169 14.69 11.31 -26.60
CA SER A 169 13.52 12.13 -26.26
C SER A 169 12.55 11.48 -25.31
N MET A 170 12.54 10.15 -25.24
CA MET A 170 11.94 9.44 -24.11
C MET A 170 12.59 9.85 -22.79
N ALA A 171 13.92 9.91 -22.77
CA ALA A 171 14.65 10.33 -21.58
C ALA A 171 14.46 11.82 -21.26
N ASP A 172 14.35 12.71 -22.26
CA ASP A 172 13.97 14.11 -22.05
C ASP A 172 12.54 14.22 -21.45
N ALA A 173 11.56 13.47 -21.96
CA ALA A 173 10.20 13.46 -21.45
C ALA A 173 10.14 12.97 -19.99
N VAL A 174 10.86 11.89 -19.66
CA VAL A 174 11.00 11.40 -18.28
C VAL A 174 11.70 12.42 -17.39
N GLU A 175 12.75 13.10 -17.89
CA GLU A 175 13.42 14.16 -17.13
C GLU A 175 12.46 15.29 -16.76
N VAL A 176 11.68 15.77 -17.72
CA VAL A 176 10.65 16.81 -17.51
C VAL A 176 9.60 16.32 -16.53
N ALA A 177 9.09 15.10 -16.71
CA ALA A 177 8.02 14.57 -15.88
C ALA A 177 8.44 14.29 -14.44
N LEU A 178 9.70 13.96 -14.20
CA LEU A 178 10.23 13.79 -12.83
C LEU A 178 10.39 15.13 -12.09
N ASP A 179 10.46 16.26 -12.80
CA ASP A 179 10.54 17.61 -12.21
C ASP A 179 9.16 18.19 -11.86
N ASP A 180 8.08 17.70 -12.50
CA ASP A 180 6.71 18.11 -12.21
C ASP A 180 5.98 17.08 -11.33
N GLU A 181 5.79 17.41 -10.05
CA GLU A 181 5.07 16.56 -9.10
C GLU A 181 3.58 16.41 -9.42
N LYS A 182 3.01 17.26 -10.28
CA LYS A 182 1.61 17.15 -10.72
C LYS A 182 1.39 16.01 -11.70
N ILE A 183 2.44 15.53 -12.37
CA ILE A 183 2.32 14.39 -13.28
C ILE A 183 2.19 13.11 -12.44
N PRO A 184 1.10 12.34 -12.60
CA PRO A 184 0.92 11.09 -11.89
C PRO A 184 2.07 10.11 -12.18
N PRO A 185 2.77 9.59 -11.15
CA PRO A 185 3.90 8.68 -11.32
C PRO A 185 3.59 7.43 -12.16
N MET A 186 2.35 6.96 -12.10
CA MET A 186 1.87 5.80 -12.86
C MET A 186 1.96 5.99 -14.39
N ILE A 187 1.88 7.23 -14.90
CA ILE A 187 1.96 7.51 -16.35
C ILE A 187 3.40 7.37 -16.84
N ILE A 188 4.40 7.60 -15.98
CA ILE A 188 5.81 7.42 -16.30
C ILE A 188 6.14 5.93 -16.19
N THR A 189 5.84 5.11 -17.20
CA THR A 189 5.91 3.64 -17.13
C THR A 189 7.26 3.05 -16.68
N LEU A 190 8.35 3.82 -16.75
CA LEU A 190 9.62 3.52 -16.08
C LEU A 190 9.46 3.34 -14.56
N LEU A 191 8.70 4.21 -13.88
CA LEU A 191 8.52 4.16 -12.43
C LEU A 191 7.78 2.88 -12.00
N PRO A 192 6.57 2.55 -12.50
CA PRO A 192 5.94 1.26 -12.22
C PRO A 192 6.84 0.06 -12.48
N LYS A 193 7.66 0.10 -13.55
CA LYS A 193 8.61 -0.98 -13.85
C LYS A 193 9.69 -1.12 -12.77
N LEU A 194 10.36 -0.03 -12.41
CA LEU A 194 11.41 -0.03 -11.37
C LEU A 194 10.86 -0.48 -10.01
N PHE A 195 9.68 0.02 -9.66
CA PHE A 195 8.98 -0.36 -8.42
C PHE A 195 8.54 -1.82 -8.41
N SER A 196 7.99 -2.30 -9.53
CA SER A 196 7.60 -3.69 -9.70
C SER A 196 8.81 -4.62 -9.59
N ASP A 197 9.94 -4.29 -10.22
CA ASP A 197 11.16 -5.08 -10.13
C ASP A 197 11.67 -5.15 -8.70
N THR A 198 11.70 -4.01 -8.00
CA THR A 198 12.13 -3.95 -6.60
C THR A 198 11.21 -4.77 -5.69
N LEU A 199 9.89 -4.64 -5.84
CA LEU A 199 8.92 -5.42 -5.06
C LEU A 199 9.07 -6.92 -5.34
N ILE A 200 9.23 -7.32 -6.60
CA ILE A 200 9.46 -8.74 -6.95
C ILE A 200 10.75 -9.24 -6.31
N GLU A 201 11.84 -8.45 -6.34
CA GLU A 201 13.07 -8.79 -5.64
C GLU A 201 12.86 -8.96 -4.13
N ARG A 202 12.09 -8.06 -3.48
CA ARG A 202 11.75 -8.18 -2.07
C ARG A 202 10.95 -9.46 -1.78
N VAL A 203 9.91 -9.73 -2.56
CA VAL A 203 9.09 -10.96 -2.45
C VAL A 203 9.96 -12.21 -2.58
N LEU A 204 10.86 -12.27 -3.56
CA LEU A 204 11.75 -13.42 -3.78
C LEU A 204 12.75 -13.64 -2.63
N ASN A 205 13.05 -12.59 -1.87
CA ASN A 205 13.97 -12.63 -0.75
C ASN A 205 13.28 -12.71 0.62
N LEU A 206 11.95 -12.53 0.69
CA LEU A 206 11.20 -12.41 1.95
C LEU A 206 11.44 -13.59 2.90
N GLY A 207 11.33 -14.83 2.42
CA GLY A 207 11.56 -16.03 3.24
C GLY A 207 12.99 -16.16 3.78
N LYS A 208 13.99 -15.65 3.05
CA LYS A 208 15.40 -15.65 3.50
C LYS A 208 15.74 -14.45 4.36
N GLN A 209 14.92 -13.40 4.32
CA GLN A 209 15.17 -12.18 5.06
C GLN A 209 15.18 -12.45 6.56
N PHE A 210 14.15 -13.14 7.07
CA PHE A 210 14.04 -13.50 8.48
C PHE A 210 15.21 -14.39 8.95
N GLU A 211 15.55 -15.43 8.18
CA GLU A 211 16.67 -16.32 8.51
C GLU A 211 17.99 -15.54 8.58
N ARG A 212 18.26 -14.67 7.59
CA ARG A 212 19.48 -13.85 7.58
C ARG A 212 19.52 -12.88 8.76
N ASP A 213 18.43 -12.19 9.02
CA ASP A 213 18.37 -11.18 10.08
C ASP A 213 18.52 -11.84 11.46
N TRP A 214 18.05 -13.08 11.62
CA TRP A 214 18.30 -13.91 12.79
C TRP A 214 19.75 -14.41 12.92
N GLU A 215 20.37 -14.81 11.80
CA GLU A 215 21.79 -15.23 11.78
C GLU A 215 22.75 -14.07 12.08
N GLU A 216 22.45 -12.89 11.56
CA GLU A 216 23.22 -11.65 11.71
C GLU A 216 22.88 -10.85 12.98
N ARG A 217 21.98 -11.37 13.82
CA ARG A 217 21.48 -10.67 15.00
C ARG A 217 22.58 -10.28 15.99
N ASP A 218 22.29 -9.25 16.79
CA ASP A 218 23.14 -8.85 17.91
C ASP A 218 23.02 -9.84 19.09
N ARG A 219 23.86 -10.88 19.08
CA ARG A 219 23.90 -11.94 20.11
C ARG A 219 24.12 -11.43 21.55
N SER A 220 24.54 -10.18 21.74
CA SER A 220 24.63 -9.60 23.09
C SER A 220 23.24 -9.37 23.72
N LEU A 221 22.17 -9.46 22.92
CA LEU A 221 20.79 -9.33 23.36
C LEU A 221 20.13 -10.67 23.74
N ASP A 222 20.72 -11.81 23.37
CA ASP A 222 20.17 -13.15 23.62
C ASP A 222 19.79 -13.35 25.11
N GLN A 223 20.66 -12.93 26.05
CA GLN A 223 20.40 -13.05 27.50
C GLN A 223 19.16 -12.27 27.98
N TRP A 224 18.78 -11.18 27.30
CA TRP A 224 17.59 -10.40 27.66
C TRP A 224 16.33 -11.09 27.15
N MET A 225 16.41 -11.76 26.00
CA MET A 225 15.30 -12.57 25.49
C MET A 225 15.03 -13.78 26.37
N GLU A 226 16.08 -14.47 26.84
CA GLU A 226 15.95 -15.57 27.80
C GLU A 226 15.22 -15.12 29.08
N GLN A 227 15.47 -13.90 29.56
CA GLN A 227 14.76 -13.34 30.70
C GLN A 227 13.28 -13.04 30.41
N ILE A 228 12.94 -12.64 29.18
CA ILE A 228 11.54 -12.44 28.77
C ILE A 228 10.81 -13.79 28.74
N VAL A 229 11.44 -14.81 28.16
CA VAL A 229 10.88 -16.17 28.05
C VAL A 229 10.70 -16.82 29.43
N ALA A 230 11.63 -16.59 30.37
CA ALA A 230 11.57 -17.15 31.71
C ALA A 230 10.66 -16.39 32.68
N ALA A 231 10.09 -15.25 32.27
CA ALA A 231 9.24 -14.42 33.11
C ALA A 231 7.77 -14.82 33.02
N ASP A 232 6.99 -14.37 34.01
CA ASP A 232 5.54 -14.54 34.07
C ASP A 232 4.86 -13.27 34.59
N PHE A 233 3.53 -13.26 34.67
CA PHE A 233 2.77 -12.09 35.14
C PHE A 233 2.97 -11.77 36.63
N GLY A 234 3.53 -12.68 37.43
CA GLY A 234 3.93 -12.45 38.83
C GLY A 234 5.37 -11.94 38.97
N GLN A 235 6.24 -12.25 38.01
CA GLN A 235 7.64 -11.86 37.98
C GLN A 235 8.02 -11.27 36.61
N LEU A 236 7.78 -9.97 36.48
CA LEU A 236 7.99 -9.22 35.24
C LEU A 236 9.48 -9.07 34.86
N ALA A 237 9.78 -9.11 33.58
CA ALA A 237 11.13 -8.93 33.02
C ALA A 237 11.47 -7.46 32.71
N GLU A 238 11.15 -6.52 33.60
CA GLU A 238 11.23 -5.07 33.35
C GLU A 238 12.61 -4.60 32.86
N GLN A 239 13.68 -5.17 33.45
CA GLN A 239 15.04 -4.83 33.06
C GLN A 239 15.34 -5.28 31.63
N ALA A 240 14.89 -6.48 31.24
CA ALA A 240 15.07 -7.00 29.89
C ALA A 240 14.30 -6.14 28.87
N ILE A 241 13.03 -5.82 29.16
CA ILE A 241 12.20 -4.91 28.34
C ILE A 241 12.95 -3.59 28.11
N LYS A 242 13.43 -2.93 29.18
CA LYS A 242 14.14 -1.65 29.08
C LYS A 242 15.41 -1.75 28.24
N LYS A 243 16.13 -2.87 28.31
CA LYS A 243 17.36 -3.10 27.55
C LYS A 243 17.06 -3.33 26.06
N LEU A 244 16.03 -4.10 25.75
CA LEU A 244 15.60 -4.38 24.37
C LEU A 244 15.06 -3.12 23.69
N VAL A 245 14.19 -2.35 24.36
CA VAL A 245 13.69 -1.05 23.85
C VAL A 245 14.87 -0.11 23.57
N LYS A 246 15.85 -0.02 24.49
CA LYS A 246 17.03 0.81 24.29
C LYS A 246 17.92 0.33 23.13
N ALA A 247 17.92 -0.96 22.81
CA ALA A 247 18.68 -1.50 21.69
C ALA A 247 18.08 -1.09 20.33
N GLY A 248 16.81 -0.67 20.31
CA GLY A 248 16.12 -0.18 19.13
C GLY A 248 16.02 -1.26 18.05
N PRO A 249 16.19 -0.90 16.76
CA PRO A 249 16.02 -1.85 15.64
C PRO A 249 16.82 -3.16 15.75
N ARG A 250 17.94 -3.17 16.49
CA ARG A 250 18.74 -4.38 16.71
C ARG A 250 18.03 -5.47 17.52
N ALA A 251 17.02 -5.11 18.31
CA ALA A 251 16.23 -6.07 19.07
C ALA A 251 15.19 -6.80 18.20
N LEU A 252 14.77 -6.22 17.07
CA LEU A 252 13.64 -6.70 16.29
C LEU A 252 13.80 -8.13 15.74
N PRO A 253 14.98 -8.58 15.25
CA PRO A 253 15.15 -9.98 14.85
C PRO A 253 14.90 -10.96 16.00
N HIS A 254 15.20 -10.56 17.24
CA HIS A 254 14.94 -11.38 18.40
C HIS A 254 13.46 -11.43 18.77
N LEU A 255 12.77 -10.27 18.67
CA LEU A 255 11.33 -10.20 18.90
C LEU A 255 10.56 -11.01 17.87
N ALA A 256 10.93 -10.89 16.59
CA ALA A 256 10.34 -11.67 15.50
C ALA A 256 10.56 -13.18 15.72
N HIS A 257 11.78 -13.61 16.05
CA HIS A 257 12.04 -15.02 16.34
C HIS A 257 11.21 -15.54 17.52
N LEU A 258 11.12 -14.77 18.61
CA LEU A 258 10.29 -15.13 19.76
C LEU A 258 8.80 -15.25 19.38
N PHE A 259 8.32 -14.38 18.48
CA PHE A 259 6.92 -14.34 18.05
C PHE A 259 6.56 -15.45 17.05
N TYR A 260 7.46 -15.79 16.12
CA TYR A 260 7.15 -16.73 15.02
C TYR A 260 7.64 -18.17 15.22
N ASP A 261 8.73 -18.38 15.97
CA ASP A 261 9.44 -19.67 15.96
C ASP A 261 9.31 -20.47 17.26
N LEU A 262 8.75 -19.90 18.33
CA LEU A 262 8.55 -20.61 19.59
C LEU A 262 7.10 -21.09 19.71
N ASP A 263 6.91 -22.33 20.16
CA ASP A 263 5.62 -22.94 20.52
C ASP A 263 5.03 -22.28 21.79
N LEU A 264 4.89 -20.96 21.76
CA LEU A 264 4.27 -20.16 22.83
C LEU A 264 2.77 -19.99 22.55
N THR A 265 2.04 -19.80 23.63
CA THR A 265 0.60 -19.55 23.66
C THR A 265 0.33 -18.15 24.20
N TYR A 266 -0.84 -17.58 23.91
CA TYR A 266 -1.15 -16.20 24.31
C TYR A 266 -1.36 -15.99 25.82
N ASP A 267 -1.41 -17.08 26.59
CA ASP A 267 -1.30 -17.04 28.05
C ASP A 267 0.15 -16.86 28.54
N ASP A 268 1.13 -16.95 27.63
CA ASP A 268 2.54 -16.74 27.94
C ASP A 268 2.87 -15.25 27.94
N TYR A 269 3.45 -14.80 29.05
CA TYR A 269 3.93 -13.44 29.25
C TYR A 269 4.76 -12.91 28.08
N ALA A 270 5.60 -13.77 27.50
CA ALA A 270 6.47 -13.43 26.38
C ALA A 270 5.69 -12.95 25.15
N LEU A 271 4.58 -13.60 24.78
CA LEU A 271 3.78 -13.22 23.60
C LEU A 271 2.96 -11.94 23.82
N VAL A 272 2.58 -11.63 25.06
CA VAL A 272 1.93 -10.34 25.39
C VAL A 272 2.92 -9.18 25.36
N ILE A 273 4.17 -9.40 25.79
CA ILE A 273 5.17 -8.34 25.93
C ILE A 273 5.90 -8.01 24.64
N VAL A 274 6.09 -8.98 23.74
CA VAL A 274 6.75 -8.74 22.45
C VAL A 274 6.11 -7.59 21.66
N PRO A 275 4.78 -7.56 21.46
CA PRO A 275 4.08 -6.44 20.83
C PRO A 275 4.35 -5.10 21.52
N GLU A 276 4.38 -5.07 22.86
CA GLU A 276 4.65 -3.84 23.60
C GLU A 276 6.09 -3.32 23.42
N ILE A 277 7.07 -4.22 23.32
CA ILE A 277 8.45 -3.85 23.00
C ILE A 277 8.53 -3.34 21.56
N ALA A 278 7.92 -4.06 20.61
CA ALA A 278 7.91 -3.71 19.20
C ALA A 278 7.29 -2.31 18.97
N ALA A 279 6.18 -2.01 19.64
CA ALA A 279 5.53 -0.70 19.57
C ALA A 279 6.42 0.46 20.05
N ARG A 280 7.41 0.20 20.92
CA ARG A 280 8.38 1.20 21.39
C ARG A 280 9.58 1.35 20.45
N ILE A 281 9.63 0.57 19.36
CA ILE A 281 10.68 0.57 18.34
C ILE A 281 10.00 0.77 16.97
N PRO A 282 9.58 1.99 16.61
CA PRO A 282 8.76 2.22 15.43
C PRO A 282 9.53 1.90 14.13
N CYS A 283 9.12 0.84 13.43
CA CYS A 283 9.60 0.47 12.10
C CYS A 283 8.61 -0.48 11.40
N GLN A 284 8.84 -0.82 10.12
CA GLN A 284 7.97 -1.73 9.36
C GLN A 284 7.85 -3.13 9.98
N LEU A 285 8.94 -3.68 10.53
CA LEU A 285 8.89 -4.98 11.21
C LEU A 285 8.03 -4.95 12.48
N SER A 286 8.08 -3.86 13.25
CA SER A 286 7.19 -3.69 14.41
C SER A 286 5.72 -3.55 14.01
N LEU A 287 5.45 -2.80 12.93
CA LEU A 287 4.11 -2.73 12.35
C LEU A 287 3.64 -4.12 11.94
N HIS A 288 4.47 -4.91 11.25
CA HIS A 288 4.12 -6.26 10.83
C HIS A 288 3.75 -7.18 12.00
N ILE A 289 4.56 -7.19 13.07
CA ILE A 289 4.28 -7.96 14.30
C ILE A 289 2.92 -7.53 14.88
N LEU A 290 2.69 -6.23 15.03
CA LEU A 290 1.44 -5.70 15.60
C LEU A 290 0.22 -6.02 14.74
N LEU A 291 0.32 -5.94 13.41
CA LEU A 291 -0.77 -6.27 12.50
C LEU A 291 -1.11 -7.77 12.55
N GLN A 292 -0.11 -8.65 12.70
CA GLN A 292 -0.41 -10.07 12.86
C GLN A 292 -1.10 -10.38 14.17
N VAL A 293 -0.68 -9.76 15.28
CA VAL A 293 -1.45 -9.87 16.53
C VAL A 293 -2.88 -9.36 16.35
N LEU A 294 -3.08 -8.24 15.63
CA LEU A 294 -4.40 -7.68 15.41
C LEU A 294 -5.35 -8.61 14.62
N PHE A 295 -4.83 -9.29 13.59
CA PHE A 295 -5.67 -10.04 12.63
C PHE A 295 -5.68 -11.55 12.84
N GLU A 296 -4.58 -12.12 13.34
CA GLU A 296 -4.49 -13.56 13.58
C GLU A 296 -5.01 -13.91 14.99
N GLU A 297 -5.06 -12.94 15.90
CA GLU A 297 -5.51 -13.14 17.29
C GLU A 297 -6.86 -12.52 17.63
N GLY A 298 -7.48 -13.06 18.69
CA GLY A 298 -8.76 -12.61 19.20
C GLY A 298 -8.69 -12.10 20.64
N GLY A 299 -9.74 -11.40 21.06
CA GLY A 299 -9.91 -10.93 22.43
C GLY A 299 -8.94 -9.80 22.82
N GLN A 300 -8.55 -9.77 24.09
CA GLN A 300 -7.85 -8.64 24.71
C GLN A 300 -6.48 -8.33 24.07
N ILE A 301 -5.79 -9.33 23.50
CA ILE A 301 -4.49 -9.10 22.88
C ILE A 301 -4.59 -8.37 21.54
N ALA A 302 -5.66 -8.62 20.77
CA ALA A 302 -5.94 -7.90 19.52
C ALA A 302 -6.36 -6.45 19.82
N GLU A 303 -7.22 -6.24 20.82
CA GLU A 303 -7.58 -4.90 21.31
C GLU A 303 -6.32 -4.13 21.75
N ARG A 304 -5.43 -4.79 22.49
CA ARG A 304 -4.15 -4.19 22.89
C ARG A 304 -3.26 -3.86 21.69
N ALA A 305 -3.20 -4.71 20.67
CA ALA A 305 -2.46 -4.42 19.45
C ALA A 305 -3.04 -3.21 18.70
N ALA A 306 -4.37 -3.07 18.65
CA ALA A 306 -5.03 -1.90 18.08
C ALA A 306 -4.63 -0.60 18.81
N GLU A 307 -4.65 -0.60 20.15
CA GLU A 307 -4.19 0.55 20.95
C GLU A 307 -2.73 0.92 20.67
N LEU A 308 -1.85 -0.09 20.58
CA LEU A 308 -0.43 0.12 20.28
C LEU A 308 -0.23 0.67 18.86
N LEU A 309 -1.00 0.19 17.88
CA LEU A 309 -1.00 0.69 16.50
C LEU A 309 -1.50 2.13 16.41
N ALA A 310 -2.51 2.50 17.20
CA ALA A 310 -3.02 3.88 17.27
C ALA A 310 -1.93 4.86 17.74
N GLY A 311 -1.01 4.38 18.60
CA GLY A 311 0.17 5.14 19.03
C GLY A 311 1.28 5.32 17.98
N LEU A 312 1.12 4.75 16.76
CA LEU A 312 2.15 4.71 15.71
C LEU A 312 1.65 5.31 14.36
N PRO A 313 1.18 6.56 14.32
CA PRO A 313 0.51 7.13 13.15
C PRO A 313 1.36 7.11 11.86
N ASP A 314 2.66 7.35 11.98
CA ASP A 314 3.58 7.37 10.83
C ASP A 314 3.68 6.01 10.10
N LEU A 315 3.36 4.91 10.79
CA LEU A 315 3.40 3.56 10.25
C LEU A 315 1.99 3.06 9.92
N THR A 316 1.04 3.30 10.83
CA THR A 316 -0.33 2.81 10.73
C THR A 316 -1.12 3.53 9.65
N CYS A 317 -1.00 4.86 9.51
CA CYS A 317 -1.78 5.60 8.52
C CYS A 317 -1.49 5.21 7.06
N PRO A 318 -0.22 5.02 6.62
CA PRO A 318 0.06 4.51 5.29
C PRO A 318 -0.53 3.11 5.04
N TYR A 319 -0.54 2.24 6.06
CA TYR A 319 -1.14 0.91 5.98
C TYR A 319 -2.66 1.00 5.83
N LEU A 320 -3.33 1.80 6.66
CA LEU A 320 -4.78 1.97 6.60
C LEU A 320 -5.23 2.60 5.28
N ALA A 321 -4.52 3.63 4.80
CA ALA A 321 -4.78 4.23 3.51
C ALA A 321 -4.66 3.22 2.35
N TYR A 322 -3.77 2.23 2.47
CA TYR A 322 -3.64 1.15 1.49
C TYR A 322 -4.75 0.11 1.61
N VAL A 323 -4.97 -0.43 2.80
CA VAL A 323 -5.79 -1.63 3.00
C VAL A 323 -7.29 -1.32 2.89
N LEU A 324 -7.71 -0.11 3.26
CA LEU A 324 -9.12 0.32 3.17
C LEU A 324 -9.53 0.76 1.76
N THR A 325 -8.57 0.95 0.85
CA THR A 325 -8.81 1.40 -0.53
C THR A 325 -8.52 0.33 -1.57
N VAL A 326 -8.31 -0.92 -1.13
CA VAL A 326 -8.06 -2.04 -2.05
C VAL A 326 -9.21 -2.22 -3.05
N PRO A 327 -8.92 -2.54 -4.33
CA PRO A 327 -9.97 -2.79 -5.31
C PRO A 327 -10.91 -3.92 -4.87
N GLY A 328 -12.20 -3.61 -4.70
CA GLY A 328 -13.21 -4.54 -4.19
C GLY A 328 -13.54 -4.36 -2.70
N GLY A 329 -12.90 -3.41 -2.02
CA GLY A 329 -13.11 -3.10 -0.61
C GLY A 329 -12.32 -4.01 0.34
N PRO A 330 -12.11 -3.57 1.59
CA PRO A 330 -11.42 -4.36 2.62
C PRO A 330 -12.21 -5.65 2.94
N ASP A 331 -11.49 -6.70 3.35
CA ASP A 331 -12.13 -7.86 3.98
C ASP A 331 -12.75 -7.50 5.34
N ARG A 332 -13.48 -8.45 5.93
CA ARG A 332 -14.25 -8.23 7.15
C ARG A 332 -13.35 -7.84 8.31
N GLU A 333 -12.27 -8.58 8.53
CA GLU A 333 -11.34 -8.36 9.63
C GLU A 333 -10.61 -7.02 9.49
N THR A 334 -10.22 -6.66 8.27
CA THR A 334 -9.67 -5.35 7.92
C THR A 334 -10.68 -4.23 8.14
N ALA A 335 -11.94 -4.40 7.74
CA ALA A 335 -12.98 -3.38 7.94
C ALA A 335 -13.30 -3.19 9.43
N MET A 336 -13.39 -4.30 10.18
CA MET A 336 -13.67 -4.32 11.62
C MET A 336 -12.66 -3.49 12.42
N TRP A 337 -11.37 -3.67 12.16
CA TRP A 337 -10.34 -2.94 12.90
C TRP A 337 -9.94 -1.63 12.22
N GLY A 338 -9.86 -1.64 10.89
CA GLY A 338 -9.20 -0.59 10.13
C GLY A 338 -9.91 0.75 10.20
N TYR A 339 -11.25 0.78 10.16
CA TYR A 339 -11.98 2.05 10.26
C TYR A 339 -11.89 2.67 11.66
N SER A 340 -12.15 1.90 12.72
CA SER A 340 -12.00 2.39 14.10
C SER A 340 -10.57 2.88 14.36
N LEU A 341 -9.56 2.09 13.94
CA LEU A 341 -8.15 2.47 14.05
C LEU A 341 -7.80 3.73 13.25
N LEU A 342 -8.42 3.94 12.08
CA LEU A 342 -8.21 5.13 11.25
C LEU A 342 -8.64 6.42 11.98
N GLY A 343 -9.75 6.36 12.72
CA GLY A 343 -10.22 7.45 13.57
C GLY A 343 -9.31 7.71 14.77
N GLN A 344 -8.97 6.66 15.51
CA GLN A 344 -8.10 6.73 16.69
C GLN A 344 -6.70 7.25 16.37
N THR A 345 -6.15 6.84 15.22
CA THR A 345 -4.81 7.23 14.76
C THR A 345 -4.79 8.64 14.17
N GLN A 346 -5.94 9.27 13.95
CA GLN A 346 -6.06 10.65 13.42
C GLN A 346 -5.38 10.82 12.05
N CYS A 347 -5.57 9.86 11.15
CA CYS A 347 -4.85 9.84 9.88
C CYS A 347 -5.29 10.97 8.92
N PRO A 348 -4.37 11.51 8.09
CA PRO A 348 -4.74 12.43 7.02
C PRO A 348 -5.77 11.81 6.07
N GLY A 349 -6.87 12.52 5.79
CA GLY A 349 -7.95 12.02 4.94
C GLY A 349 -8.85 10.97 5.61
N ALA A 350 -8.71 10.73 6.92
CA ALA A 350 -9.52 9.76 7.66
C ALA A 350 -11.03 10.00 7.48
N PHE A 351 -11.46 11.26 7.53
CA PHE A 351 -12.88 11.62 7.41
C PHE A 351 -13.53 11.01 6.16
N ASP A 352 -12.95 11.23 4.96
CA ASP A 352 -13.56 10.80 3.71
C ASP A 352 -13.64 9.26 3.64
N LEU A 353 -12.57 8.57 4.06
CA LEU A 353 -12.53 7.10 4.09
C LEU A 353 -13.52 6.50 5.10
N LEU A 354 -13.73 7.16 6.25
CA LEU A 354 -14.71 6.73 7.25
C LEU A 354 -16.14 6.94 6.77
N VAL A 355 -16.42 8.04 6.07
CA VAL A 355 -17.72 8.28 5.43
C VAL A 355 -18.00 7.21 4.38
N ASP A 356 -17.01 6.85 3.55
CA ASP A 356 -17.14 5.73 2.62
C ASP A 356 -17.40 4.40 3.36
N GLY A 357 -16.77 4.20 4.52
CA GLY A 357 -16.97 3.05 5.40
C GLY A 357 -18.39 2.87 5.93
N LEU A 358 -19.17 3.96 6.08
CA LEU A 358 -20.60 3.87 6.43
C LEU A 358 -21.45 3.17 5.36
N SER A 359 -20.91 3.01 4.14
CA SER A 359 -21.56 2.28 3.05
C SER A 359 -21.03 0.86 2.89
N TYR A 360 -20.17 0.37 3.79
CA TYR A 360 -19.56 -0.96 3.70
C TYR A 360 -20.62 -2.07 3.69
N GLN A 361 -20.51 -3.01 2.76
CA GLN A 361 -21.46 -4.13 2.61
C GLN A 361 -20.84 -5.51 2.87
N GLY A 362 -19.50 -5.62 2.82
CA GLY A 362 -18.78 -6.88 2.90
C GLY A 362 -19.26 -7.96 1.92
N LYS A 363 -19.02 -9.24 2.25
CA LYS A 363 -19.46 -10.38 1.42
C LYS A 363 -20.76 -10.99 1.94
N LYS A 364 -21.07 -10.79 3.21
CA LYS A 364 -22.27 -11.28 3.89
C LYS A 364 -22.94 -10.12 4.64
N PRO A 365 -24.27 -10.18 4.88
CA PRO A 365 -24.97 -9.12 5.62
C PRO A 365 -24.36 -8.79 6.98
N ILE A 366 -23.92 -9.81 7.74
CA ILE A 366 -23.26 -9.59 9.04
C ILE A 366 -21.94 -8.79 8.94
N ASP A 367 -21.26 -8.84 7.79
CA ASP A 367 -20.04 -8.08 7.58
C ASP A 367 -20.37 -6.58 7.47
N ALA A 368 -21.52 -6.22 6.89
CA ALA A 368 -21.97 -4.84 6.74
C ALA A 368 -22.09 -4.14 8.09
N GLY A 369 -22.80 -4.75 9.05
CA GLY A 369 -22.91 -4.24 10.42
C GLY A 369 -21.55 -4.02 11.08
N ILE A 370 -20.65 -5.01 11.00
CA ILE A 370 -19.30 -4.91 11.59
C ILE A 370 -18.49 -3.74 11.00
N GLY A 371 -18.43 -3.63 9.67
CA GLY A 371 -17.65 -2.57 9.03
C GLY A 371 -18.26 -1.19 9.24
N GLN A 372 -19.59 -1.08 9.19
CA GLN A 372 -20.28 0.19 9.42
C GLN A 372 -20.18 0.65 10.89
N THR A 373 -20.27 -0.27 11.87
CA THR A 373 -20.01 0.03 13.28
C THR A 373 -18.59 0.57 13.48
N SER A 374 -17.59 -0.10 12.89
CA SER A 374 -16.20 0.36 12.96
C SER A 374 -16.00 1.75 12.34
N ALA A 375 -16.69 2.06 11.24
CA ALA A 375 -16.69 3.38 10.62
C ALA A 375 -17.35 4.45 11.49
N VAL A 376 -18.47 4.12 12.14
CA VAL A 376 -19.12 4.99 13.13
C VAL A 376 -18.18 5.30 14.29
N GLU A 377 -17.58 4.29 14.90
CA GLU A 377 -16.61 4.45 15.99
C GLU A 377 -15.43 5.32 15.55
N GLY A 378 -14.91 5.07 14.35
CA GLY A 378 -13.83 5.87 13.77
C GLY A 378 -14.22 7.34 13.60
N LEU A 379 -15.44 7.65 13.15
CA LEU A 379 -15.93 9.04 13.02
C LEU A 379 -16.05 9.74 14.37
N LEU A 380 -16.53 9.03 15.39
CA LEU A 380 -16.62 9.55 16.75
C LEU A 380 -15.22 9.79 17.35
N ALA A 381 -14.31 8.82 17.19
CA ALA A 381 -12.92 8.90 17.67
C ALA A 381 -12.11 10.00 16.96
N LEU A 382 -12.38 10.26 15.67
CA LEU A 382 -11.73 11.34 14.92
C LEU A 382 -12.06 12.72 15.53
N GLY A 383 -13.27 12.89 16.07
CA GLY A 383 -13.69 14.14 16.70
C GLY A 383 -13.88 15.31 15.74
N ASP A 384 -13.98 15.05 14.44
CA ASP A 384 -14.23 16.06 13.40
C ASP A 384 -15.72 16.43 13.37
N GLU A 385 -16.07 17.69 13.64
CA GLU A 385 -17.46 18.17 13.67
C GLU A 385 -18.19 17.99 12.34
N ARG A 386 -17.49 17.82 11.21
CA ARG A 386 -18.09 17.44 9.93
C ARG A 386 -18.82 16.10 9.99
N ALA A 387 -18.49 15.23 10.96
CA ALA A 387 -19.14 13.94 11.14
C ALA A 387 -20.55 14.06 11.72
N ILE A 388 -20.87 15.15 12.44
CA ILE A 388 -22.16 15.36 13.08
C ILE A 388 -23.33 15.26 12.07
N PRO A 389 -23.37 16.06 10.98
CA PRO A 389 -24.44 15.94 9.99
C PRO A 389 -24.43 14.60 9.26
N VAL A 390 -23.25 13.98 9.05
CA VAL A 390 -23.16 12.67 8.38
C VAL A 390 -23.78 11.56 9.23
N LEU A 391 -23.43 11.49 10.52
CA LEU A 391 -23.96 10.50 11.46
C LEU A 391 -25.46 10.72 11.71
N HIS A 392 -25.91 11.98 11.69
CA HIS A 392 -27.32 12.34 11.73
C HIS A 392 -28.09 11.72 10.55
N ASP A 393 -27.63 11.98 9.32
CA ASP A 393 -28.25 11.45 8.11
C ASP A 393 -28.15 9.92 8.04
N TYR A 394 -27.05 9.34 8.54
CA TYR A 394 -26.86 7.91 8.64
C TYR A 394 -27.92 7.22 9.51
N LEU A 395 -28.31 7.81 10.66
CA LEU A 395 -29.39 7.28 11.50
C LEU A 395 -30.76 7.26 10.80
N ARG A 396 -30.96 8.10 9.78
CA ARG A 396 -32.18 8.17 8.96
C ARG A 396 -32.09 7.33 7.69
N ASN A 397 -30.91 6.85 7.33
CA ASN A 397 -30.68 6.12 6.09
C ASN A 397 -31.30 4.71 6.17
N PRO A 398 -32.30 4.36 5.33
CA PRO A 398 -32.89 3.02 5.33
C PRO A 398 -31.97 1.94 4.76
N GLN A 399 -30.86 2.32 4.12
CA GLN A 399 -29.84 1.39 3.60
C GLN A 399 -28.70 1.16 4.60
N ALA A 400 -28.66 1.91 5.71
CA ALA A 400 -27.69 1.69 6.76
C ALA A 400 -28.06 0.44 7.56
N ASP A 401 -27.04 -0.28 8.00
CA ASP A 401 -27.21 -1.50 8.77
C ASP A 401 -27.89 -1.20 10.13
N LEU A 402 -28.81 -2.08 10.54
CA LEU A 402 -29.60 -1.87 11.76
C LEU A 402 -28.74 -2.00 13.02
N GLU A 403 -27.86 -3.00 13.07
CA GLU A 403 -27.00 -3.23 14.24
C GLU A 403 -26.03 -2.06 14.42
N ALA A 404 -25.45 -1.56 13.32
CA ALA A 404 -24.56 -0.39 13.36
C ALA A 404 -25.29 0.90 13.79
N ARG A 405 -26.55 1.09 13.41
CA ARG A 405 -27.36 2.23 13.86
C ARG A 405 -27.71 2.12 15.35
N ASP A 406 -28.05 0.92 15.82
CA ASP A 406 -28.34 0.66 17.22
C ASP A 406 -27.09 0.90 18.08
N GLU A 407 -25.90 0.48 17.62
CA GLU A 407 -24.63 0.73 18.30
C GLU A 407 -24.28 2.23 18.35
N LEU A 408 -24.52 2.97 17.27
CA LEU A 408 -24.40 4.44 17.27
C LEU A 408 -25.32 5.08 18.32
N LEU A 409 -26.59 4.66 18.38
CA LEU A 409 -27.54 5.19 19.37
C LEU A 409 -27.12 4.85 20.79
N TYR A 410 -26.68 3.62 21.04
CA TYR A 410 -26.17 3.17 22.33
C TYR A 410 -24.95 4.01 22.76
N THR A 411 -23.98 4.19 21.86
CA THR A 411 -22.77 4.98 22.12
C THR A 411 -23.08 6.46 22.40
N LEU A 412 -24.05 7.05 21.68
CA LEU A 412 -24.43 8.44 21.88
C LEU A 412 -25.21 8.68 23.18
N VAL A 413 -26.05 7.73 23.61
CA VAL A 413 -27.05 7.95 24.67
C VAL A 413 -26.67 7.30 25.99
N GLU A 414 -26.11 6.09 25.96
CA GLU A 414 -26.00 5.21 27.13
C GLU A 414 -24.55 4.93 27.54
N HIS A 415 -23.64 4.80 26.58
CA HIS A 415 -22.24 4.48 26.87
C HIS A 415 -21.53 5.60 27.64
N GLU A 416 -20.92 5.27 28.80
CA GLU A 416 -20.15 6.17 29.67
C GLU A 416 -20.80 7.54 30.01
N GLY A 417 -22.14 7.62 30.02
CA GLY A 417 -22.88 8.86 30.32
C GLY A 417 -23.26 9.69 29.09
N GLY A 418 -23.01 9.18 27.88
CA GLY A 418 -23.43 9.74 26.59
C GLY A 418 -22.37 10.62 25.93
N HIS A 419 -22.35 10.60 24.59
CA HIS A 419 -21.40 11.36 23.79
C HIS A 419 -21.75 12.87 23.76
N PRO A 420 -20.76 13.79 23.74
CA PRO A 420 -21.02 15.24 23.69
C PRO A 420 -21.89 15.70 22.52
N TRP A 421 -21.82 15.00 21.38
CA TRP A 421 -22.60 15.32 20.18
C TRP A 421 -24.03 14.77 20.19
N ARG A 422 -24.44 14.06 21.25
CA ARG A 422 -25.79 13.45 21.36
C ARG A 422 -26.91 14.42 20.98
N ALA A 423 -26.89 15.63 21.53
CA ALA A 423 -27.95 16.61 21.30
C ALA A 423 -28.01 17.07 19.84
N GLN A 424 -26.88 17.10 19.14
CA GLN A 424 -26.81 17.54 17.74
C GLN A 424 -27.17 16.41 16.77
N ILE A 425 -26.84 15.16 17.09
CA ILE A 425 -27.07 13.99 16.23
C ILE A 425 -28.47 13.40 16.46
N VAL A 426 -28.96 13.36 17.70
CA VAL A 426 -30.21 12.67 18.08
C VAL A 426 -31.34 13.65 18.44
N GLY A 427 -31.03 14.92 18.70
CA GLY A 427 -31.96 15.85 19.39
C GLY A 427 -33.31 16.09 18.70
N ASP A 428 -33.41 15.87 17.39
CA ASP A 428 -34.63 15.99 16.58
C ASP A 428 -35.14 14.64 16.04
N LEU A 429 -34.51 13.52 16.41
CA LEU A 429 -34.96 12.19 16.03
C LEU A 429 -36.13 11.75 16.91
N THR A 430 -37.21 11.37 16.24
CA THR A 430 -38.41 10.73 16.81
C THR A 430 -38.56 9.31 16.25
N PRO A 431 -39.34 8.44 16.90
CA PRO A 431 -39.66 7.11 16.35
C PRO A 431 -40.21 7.13 14.92
N ASP A 432 -40.87 8.22 14.52
CA ASP A 432 -41.45 8.41 13.17
C ASP A 432 -40.40 8.83 12.12
N THR A 433 -39.26 9.35 12.54
CA THR A 433 -38.14 9.78 11.67
C THR A 433 -37.05 8.73 11.53
N LEU A 434 -37.11 7.67 12.34
CA LEU A 434 -36.25 6.50 12.19
C LEU A 434 -36.98 5.50 11.29
N PRO A 435 -36.33 4.92 10.25
CA PRO A 435 -36.96 3.89 9.45
C PRO A 435 -37.49 2.76 10.34
N HIS A 436 -38.79 2.47 10.21
CA HIS A 436 -39.46 1.40 10.96
C HIS A 436 -38.86 0.05 10.60
N VAL A 437 -38.32 -0.63 11.62
CA VAL A 437 -38.00 -2.06 11.52
C VAL A 437 -39.33 -2.79 11.72
N GLU A 438 -39.95 -3.25 10.64
CA GLU A 438 -40.87 -4.38 10.74
C GLU A 438 -40.04 -5.55 11.29
N ARG A 439 -40.09 -5.76 12.62
CA ARG A 439 -39.56 -6.97 13.24
C ARG A 439 -40.40 -8.12 12.70
N GLU A 440 -39.97 -8.74 11.62
CA GLU A 440 -40.52 -10.03 11.19
C GLU A 440 -40.36 -10.99 12.37
N MET A 441 -41.52 -11.41 12.91
CA MET A 441 -41.65 -12.42 13.96
C MET A 441 -41.36 -13.81 13.45
#